data_AF-A0A7C6U3J1-F1
#
_entry.id   AF-A0A7C6U3J1-F1
#
_cell.length_a   1.000
_cell.length_b   1.000
_cell.length_c   1.000
_cell.angle_alpha   90.00
_cell.angle_beta   90.00
_cell.angle_gamma   90.00
#
_symmetry.space_group_name_H-M   'P 1'
#
loop_
_entity.id
_entity.type
_entity.pdbx_description
1 polymer ?
#
loop_
_entity_poly.entity_id
_entity_poly.type
_entity_poly.pdbx_seq_one_letter_code
_entity_poly.pdbx_strand_id
1 'polypeptide(L)'
;MATDMIKYLNTAVFSGLLNKNIILLISLIFFLCLLLFLCIYLNSKINPCHCGHIYTIKTKLTKLVSKVKDKFYEKLGFVGMELYKILIHQKGLLIIIILVFALQYNSSDEKIYFSDSDYIVNDFYDMYSGELTQDTKNYINEWQNKIWNPEQSIHTFNPNLLISEQKAISKVINHVDYLENLKDTKGIEGWLVNPRSYNHLFGNDYYSKQIVYDVLALIFLVFALSAVFSYEEKNNVKTVIHTTANGRVKLFMSKIISVIILTTIIWGLVYGAQLLEINKHYNFTNLEAPVQSLDFFENINIKCSLGDLIFIVSLLRLFVLILISFIICYISNRVSLIKTIIISIVIFLIPEFLSNLTIPIFNYISAIRIINVTSVLLVKNGFIIMLIYIAILVVLGLIVLYKTKKNWCNNKKQKGE
;
A
#
# COMPACT_ATOMS: atom_id res chain seq x y z
N MET A 1 16.06 -15.16 -38.26
CA MET A 1 16.53 -16.22 -37.34
C MET A 1 16.39 -15.67 -35.94
N ALA A 2 15.24 -15.92 -35.33
CA ALA A 2 14.92 -15.51 -33.97
C ALA A 2 15.59 -16.51 -33.03
N THR A 3 16.65 -16.09 -32.35
CA THR A 3 17.19 -16.80 -31.19
C THR A 3 16.74 -16.04 -29.95
N ASP A 4 15.88 -16.72 -29.20
CA ASP A 4 15.29 -16.29 -27.93
C ASP A 4 16.33 -15.74 -26.96
N MET A 5 16.35 -14.41 -26.80
CA MET A 5 16.95 -13.78 -25.64
C MET A 5 15.91 -13.82 -24.50
N ILE A 6 15.83 -14.97 -23.82
CA ILE A 6 15.15 -15.08 -22.52
C ILE A 6 15.92 -14.18 -21.55
N LYS A 7 15.43 -12.94 -21.38
CA LYS A 7 15.99 -11.94 -20.46
C LYS A 7 15.64 -12.36 -19.03
N TYR A 8 16.62 -12.90 -18.32
CA TYR A 8 16.52 -13.31 -16.92
C TYR A 8 16.19 -12.08 -16.03
N LEU A 9 15.01 -12.08 -15.39
CA LEU A 9 14.66 -11.12 -14.33
C LEU A 9 15.28 -11.62 -13.02
N ASN A 10 16.31 -10.94 -12.51
CA ASN A 10 16.94 -11.28 -11.24
C ASN A 10 16.51 -10.32 -10.13
N THR A 11 15.90 -10.86 -9.07
CA THR A 11 15.62 -10.17 -7.80
C THR A 11 16.75 -10.44 -6.81
N ALA A 12 17.28 -9.41 -6.16
CA ALA A 12 18.29 -9.57 -5.11
C ALA A 12 17.62 -10.00 -3.78
N VAL A 13 18.00 -11.18 -3.26
CA VAL A 13 17.63 -11.65 -1.92
C VAL A 13 18.92 -11.97 -1.17
N PHE A 14 19.16 -11.29 -0.03
CA PHE A 14 20.22 -11.59 0.94
C PHE A 14 21.60 -11.94 0.35
N SER A 15 22.15 -11.04 -0.49
CA SER A 15 23.44 -11.13 -1.20
C SER A 15 23.52 -12.02 -2.45
N GLY A 16 22.41 -12.56 -2.94
CA GLY A 16 22.35 -13.32 -4.21
C GLY A 16 21.31 -12.80 -5.20
N LEU A 17 21.66 -12.72 -6.49
CA LEU A 17 20.74 -12.45 -7.60
C LEU A 17 19.99 -13.74 -7.95
N LEU A 18 18.76 -13.88 -7.50
CA LEU A 18 17.91 -15.03 -7.81
C LEU A 18 16.90 -14.66 -8.90
N ASN A 19 16.84 -15.50 -9.94
CA ASN A 19 15.89 -15.35 -11.04
C ASN A 19 14.43 -15.46 -10.53
N LYS A 20 13.52 -14.59 -10.99
CA LYS A 20 12.09 -14.62 -10.65
C LYS A 20 11.44 -15.99 -10.93
N ASN A 21 11.90 -16.72 -11.95
CA ASN A 21 11.45 -18.08 -12.22
C ASN A 21 11.90 -19.09 -11.15
N ILE A 22 13.06 -18.87 -10.54
CA ILE A 22 13.57 -19.70 -9.43
C ILE A 22 12.76 -19.41 -8.16
N ILE A 23 12.40 -18.14 -7.91
CA ILE A 23 11.50 -17.79 -6.80
C ILE A 23 10.13 -18.43 -7.00
N LEU A 24 9.58 -18.39 -8.22
CA LEU A 24 8.33 -19.08 -8.54
C LEU A 24 8.43 -20.58 -8.28
N LEU A 25 9.50 -21.24 -8.74
CA LEU A 25 9.75 -22.67 -8.47
C LEU A 25 9.83 -22.96 -6.96
N ILE A 26 10.58 -22.16 -6.20
CA ILE A 26 10.70 -22.33 -4.74
C ILE A 26 9.33 -22.12 -4.06
N SER A 27 8.57 -21.11 -4.48
CA SER A 27 7.24 -20.83 -3.93
C SER A 27 6.24 -21.95 -4.26
N LEU A 28 6.33 -22.54 -5.45
CA LEU A 28 5.46 -23.59 -5.94
C LEU A 28 5.79 -24.93 -5.26
N ILE A 29 7.08 -25.21 -5.04
CA ILE A 29 7.54 -26.34 -4.21
C ILE A 29 7.04 -26.18 -2.77
N PHE A 30 7.18 -24.98 -2.19
CA PHE A 30 6.67 -24.70 -0.84
C PHE A 30 5.15 -24.91 -0.76
N PHE A 31 4.40 -24.44 -1.77
CA PHE A 31 2.94 -24.61 -1.82
C PHE A 31 2.52 -26.08 -1.99
N LEU A 32 3.24 -26.84 -2.83
CA LEU A 32 3.05 -28.29 -2.98
C LEU A 32 3.34 -29.04 -1.68
N CYS A 33 4.42 -28.70 -0.97
CA CYS A 33 4.73 -29.26 0.34
C CYS A 33 3.64 -28.93 1.36
N LEU A 34 3.10 -27.70 1.33
CA LEU A 34 2.03 -27.27 2.22
C LEU A 34 0.72 -28.01 1.93
N LEU A 35 0.38 -28.22 0.65
CA LEU A 35 -0.76 -29.03 0.23
C LEU A 35 -0.60 -30.50 0.62
N LEU A 36 0.58 -31.10 0.41
CA LEU A 36 0.89 -32.46 0.85
C LEU A 36 0.76 -32.59 2.37
N PHE A 37 1.32 -31.65 3.13
CA PHE A 37 1.16 -31.60 4.58
C PHE A 37 -0.31 -31.47 4.98
N LEU A 38 -1.09 -30.63 4.29
CA LEU A 38 -2.52 -30.46 4.55
C LEU A 38 -3.29 -31.75 4.26
N CYS A 39 -2.99 -32.44 3.16
CA CYS A 39 -3.58 -33.73 2.79
C CYS A 39 -3.26 -34.81 3.83
N ILE A 40 -2.00 -34.91 4.26
CA ILE A 40 -1.58 -35.84 5.33
C ILE A 40 -2.27 -35.50 6.64
N TYR A 41 -2.33 -34.22 7.00
CA TYR A 41 -2.99 -33.74 8.21
C TYR A 41 -4.50 -34.06 8.19
N LEU A 42 -5.20 -33.77 7.09
CA LEU A 42 -6.62 -34.07 6.92
C LEU A 42 -6.87 -35.58 6.92
N ASN A 43 -6.06 -36.36 6.22
CA ASN A 43 -6.15 -37.83 6.23
C ASN A 43 -5.93 -38.41 7.64
N SER A 44 -4.98 -37.85 8.41
CA SER A 44 -4.74 -38.22 9.82
C SER A 44 -5.87 -37.84 10.79
N LYS A 45 -6.81 -37.01 10.33
CA LYS A 45 -8.00 -36.57 11.08
C LYS A 45 -9.25 -37.37 10.69
N ILE A 46 -9.34 -37.80 9.43
CA ILE A 46 -10.44 -38.61 8.88
C ILE A 46 -10.28 -40.08 9.27
N ASN A 47 -9.06 -40.61 9.26
CA ASN A 47 -8.74 -41.97 9.68
C ASN A 47 -7.94 -41.95 11.00
N PRO A 48 -8.60 -41.88 12.18
CA PRO A 48 -7.88 -42.01 13.44
C PRO A 48 -7.39 -43.45 13.58
N CYS A 49 -6.14 -43.71 13.22
CA CYS A 49 -5.47 -44.97 13.56
C CYS A 49 -5.44 -45.09 15.09
N HIS A 50 -6.34 -45.90 15.65
CA HIS A 50 -6.60 -45.96 17.08
C HIS A 50 -5.63 -46.85 17.88
N CYS A 51 -4.61 -47.42 17.23
CA CYS A 51 -3.63 -48.29 17.90
C CYS A 51 -2.20 -47.91 17.49
N GLY A 52 -1.36 -47.52 18.47
CA GLY A 52 0.08 -47.37 18.30
C GLY A 52 0.73 -46.26 19.14
N HIS A 53 2.05 -46.37 19.34
CA HIS A 53 2.90 -45.40 20.07
C HIS A 53 2.74 -43.95 19.55
N ILE A 54 2.38 -43.80 18.26
CA ILE A 54 2.08 -42.53 17.59
C ILE A 54 0.84 -41.84 18.19
N TYR A 55 -0.19 -42.58 18.61
CA TYR A 55 -1.37 -42.01 19.29
C TYR A 55 -0.98 -41.46 20.68
N THR A 56 -0.09 -42.14 21.39
CA THR A 56 0.43 -41.71 22.70
C THR A 56 1.32 -40.47 22.58
N ILE A 57 2.14 -40.40 21.53
CA ILE A 57 2.92 -39.20 21.19
C ILE A 57 1.99 -38.05 20.80
N LYS A 58 0.99 -38.30 19.94
CA LYS A 58 -0.02 -37.30 19.53
C LYS A 58 -0.79 -36.75 20.74
N THR A 59 -1.18 -37.59 21.69
CA THR A 59 -1.89 -37.17 22.92
C THR A 59 -1.00 -36.40 23.90
N LYS A 60 0.30 -36.73 24.00
CA LYS A 60 1.26 -35.94 24.78
C LYS A 60 1.54 -34.58 24.12
N LEU A 61 1.73 -34.56 22.80
CA LEU A 61 1.92 -33.34 22.02
C LEU A 61 0.68 -32.44 22.08
N THR A 62 -0.54 -32.99 21.95
CA THR A 62 -1.76 -32.17 22.07
C THR A 62 -1.92 -31.60 23.47
N LYS A 63 -1.56 -32.33 24.53
CA LYS A 63 -1.55 -31.81 25.91
C LYS A 63 -0.48 -30.74 26.14
N LEU A 64 0.70 -30.87 25.55
CA LEU A 64 1.75 -29.85 25.61
C LEU A 64 1.30 -28.58 24.86
N VAL A 65 0.80 -28.75 23.65
CA VAL A 65 0.27 -27.64 22.83
C VAL A 65 -0.93 -26.98 23.52
N SER A 66 -1.83 -27.73 24.16
CA SER A 66 -2.95 -27.16 24.90
C SER A 66 -2.46 -26.36 26.10
N LYS A 67 -1.52 -26.87 26.91
CA LYS A 67 -0.94 -26.12 28.04
C LYS A 67 -0.26 -24.82 27.60
N VAL A 68 0.46 -24.84 26.48
CA VAL A 68 1.09 -23.64 25.92
C VAL A 68 0.02 -22.67 25.42
N LYS A 69 -1.03 -23.17 24.76
CA LYS A 69 -2.16 -22.36 24.32
C LYS A 69 -2.92 -21.74 25.49
N ASP A 70 -3.18 -22.49 26.54
CA ASP A 70 -3.93 -22.03 27.72
C ASP A 70 -3.14 -20.91 28.43
N LYS A 71 -1.83 -21.10 28.65
CA LYS A 71 -0.94 -20.05 29.16
C LYS A 71 -0.88 -18.80 28.26
N PHE A 72 -1.05 -18.97 26.95
CA PHE A 72 -1.10 -17.86 26.01
C PHE A 72 -2.46 -17.14 26.06
N TYR A 73 -3.57 -17.89 26.11
CA TYR A 73 -4.92 -17.34 26.21
C TYR A 73 -5.13 -16.57 27.52
N GLU A 74 -4.57 -17.05 28.63
CA GLU A 74 -4.63 -16.36 29.93
C GLU A 74 -4.00 -14.95 29.90
N LYS A 75 -3.04 -14.72 29.01
CA LYS A 75 -2.39 -13.41 28.84
C LYS A 75 -3.08 -12.50 27.82
N LEU A 76 -3.99 -13.04 27.01
CA LEU A 76 -4.68 -12.26 25.99
C LEU A 76 -5.85 -11.50 26.61
N GLY A 77 -5.77 -10.17 26.54
CA GLY A 77 -6.92 -9.31 26.80
C GLY A 77 -8.05 -9.54 25.79
N PHE A 78 -9.16 -8.84 26.00
CA PHE A 78 -10.37 -9.00 25.20
C PHE A 78 -10.14 -8.71 23.69
N VAL A 79 -9.31 -7.71 23.37
CA VAL A 79 -8.85 -7.39 21.98
C VAL A 79 -7.93 -8.47 21.42
N GLY A 80 -7.05 -9.02 22.25
CA GLY A 80 -6.12 -10.08 21.85
C GLY A 80 -6.85 -11.36 21.44
N MET A 81 -7.90 -11.74 22.17
CA MET A 81 -8.73 -12.90 21.82
C MET A 81 -9.51 -12.68 20.53
N GLU A 82 -9.97 -11.45 20.27
CA GLU A 82 -10.65 -11.12 19.01
C GLU A 82 -9.68 -11.15 17.82
N LEU A 83 -8.48 -10.58 17.97
CA LEU A 83 -7.40 -10.67 16.97
C LEU A 83 -7.01 -12.12 16.71
N TYR A 84 -6.86 -12.93 17.76
CA TYR A 84 -6.55 -14.36 17.64
C TYR A 84 -7.61 -15.11 16.83
N LYS A 85 -8.90 -14.81 17.07
CA LYS A 85 -10.00 -15.38 16.29
C LYS A 85 -9.91 -14.96 14.82
N ILE A 86 -9.71 -13.67 14.52
CA ILE A 86 -9.64 -13.19 13.13
C ILE A 86 -8.41 -13.78 12.42
N LEU A 87 -7.23 -13.74 13.05
CA LEU A 87 -5.98 -14.21 12.46
C LEU A 87 -5.96 -15.74 12.26
N ILE A 88 -6.40 -16.51 13.26
CA ILE A 88 -6.22 -17.98 13.25
C ILE A 88 -7.49 -18.70 12.82
N HIS A 89 -8.64 -18.40 13.43
CA HIS A 89 -9.89 -19.11 13.15
C HIS A 89 -10.50 -18.70 11.81
N GLN A 90 -10.43 -17.41 11.48
CA GLN A 90 -10.95 -16.87 10.21
C GLN A 90 -9.89 -16.84 9.10
N LYS A 91 -8.72 -17.45 9.32
CA LYS A 91 -7.61 -17.53 8.35
C LYS A 91 -7.02 -16.17 7.95
N GLY A 92 -7.17 -15.12 8.76
CA GLY A 92 -6.57 -13.80 8.53
C GLY A 92 -5.05 -13.84 8.36
N LEU A 93 -4.35 -14.74 9.05
CA LEU A 93 -2.90 -14.90 8.92
C LEU A 93 -2.51 -15.42 7.52
N LEU A 94 -3.31 -16.33 6.95
CA LEU A 94 -3.10 -16.80 5.58
C LEU A 94 -3.31 -15.67 4.57
N ILE A 95 -4.31 -14.81 4.79
CA ILE A 95 -4.55 -13.62 3.97
C ILE A 95 -3.34 -12.67 4.01
N ILE A 96 -2.76 -12.43 5.20
CA ILE A 96 -1.55 -11.61 5.35
C ILE A 96 -0.34 -12.25 4.63
N ILE A 97 -0.16 -13.57 4.73
CA ILE A 97 0.93 -14.27 4.02
C ILE A 97 0.78 -14.08 2.50
N ILE A 98 -0.43 -14.30 1.97
CA ILE A 98 -0.69 -14.10 0.54
C ILE A 98 -0.46 -12.64 0.14
N LEU A 99 -0.81 -11.67 0.99
CA LEU A 99 -0.54 -10.25 0.73
C LEU A 99 0.96 -10.00 0.57
N VAL A 100 1.79 -10.52 1.48
CA VAL A 100 3.25 -10.36 1.42
C VAL A 100 3.80 -10.95 0.13
N PHE A 101 3.36 -12.15 -0.27
CA PHE A 101 3.75 -12.76 -1.54
C PHE A 101 3.29 -11.93 -2.75
N ALA A 102 2.06 -11.40 -2.71
CA ALA A 102 1.54 -10.55 -3.78
C ALA A 102 2.33 -9.24 -3.91
N LEU A 103 2.72 -8.63 -2.79
CA LEU A 103 3.57 -7.43 -2.79
C LEU A 103 4.96 -7.72 -3.35
N GLN A 104 5.57 -8.84 -2.95
CA GLN A 104 6.87 -9.26 -3.48
C GLN A 104 6.81 -9.55 -4.99
N TYR A 105 5.72 -10.15 -5.48
CA TYR A 105 5.53 -10.41 -6.90
C TYR A 105 5.33 -9.12 -7.72
N ASN A 106 4.54 -8.19 -7.19
CA ASN A 106 4.32 -6.88 -7.82
C ASN A 106 5.54 -5.97 -7.76
N SER A 107 6.48 -6.21 -6.84
CA SER A 107 7.77 -5.52 -6.82
C SER A 107 8.51 -5.80 -8.13
N SER A 108 8.54 -4.77 -8.96
CA SER A 108 8.98 -4.87 -10.34
C SER A 108 10.45 -4.47 -10.40
N ASP A 109 11.37 -5.40 -10.70
CA ASP A 109 12.67 -5.02 -11.29
C ASP A 109 12.49 -4.67 -12.79
N GLU A 110 11.41 -3.97 -13.12
CA GLU A 110 11.27 -3.42 -14.47
C GLU A 110 12.49 -2.55 -14.70
N LYS A 111 13.26 -2.86 -15.75
CA LYS A 111 14.36 -2.01 -16.18
C LYS A 111 13.74 -0.64 -16.45
N ILE A 112 14.02 0.31 -15.58
CA ILE A 112 13.66 1.70 -15.78
C ILE A 112 14.36 2.07 -17.08
N TYR A 113 13.58 2.30 -18.13
CA TYR A 113 14.14 2.79 -19.38
C TYR A 113 14.55 4.23 -19.12
N PHE A 114 15.83 4.43 -18.83
CA PHE A 114 16.42 5.75 -18.85
C PHE A 114 16.52 6.17 -20.31
N SER A 115 15.92 7.30 -20.66
CA SER A 115 16.42 8.02 -21.82
C SER A 115 17.85 8.45 -21.50
N ASP A 116 18.74 8.51 -22.50
CA ASP A 116 20.13 8.94 -22.27
C ASP A 116 20.18 10.31 -21.56
N SER A 117 19.24 11.20 -21.88
CA SER A 117 19.12 12.50 -21.20
C SER A 117 18.72 12.38 -19.73
N ASP A 118 17.84 11.44 -19.38
CA ASP A 118 17.42 11.29 -17.99
C ASP A 118 18.50 10.65 -17.12
N TYR A 119 19.33 9.77 -17.71
CA TYR A 119 20.48 9.23 -17.02
C TYR A 119 21.45 10.36 -16.64
N ILE A 120 21.78 11.24 -17.60
CA ILE A 120 22.64 12.40 -17.37
C ILE A 120 22.05 13.35 -16.29
N VAL A 121 20.74 13.60 -16.35
CA VAL A 121 20.06 14.43 -15.33
C VAL A 121 20.13 13.77 -13.96
N ASN A 122 19.95 12.46 -13.86
CA ASN A 122 20.03 11.74 -12.59
C ASN A 122 21.43 11.83 -11.98
N ASP A 123 22.47 11.58 -12.78
CA ASP A 123 23.86 11.70 -12.34
C ASP A 123 24.17 13.12 -11.82
N PHE A 124 23.63 14.16 -12.46
CA PHE A 124 23.75 15.53 -11.97
C PHE A 124 23.13 15.73 -10.58
N TYR A 125 21.90 15.23 -10.35
CA TYR A 125 21.27 15.33 -9.03
C TYR A 125 21.98 14.50 -7.96
N ASP A 126 22.55 13.35 -8.32
CA ASP A 126 23.33 12.53 -7.38
C ASP A 126 24.57 13.28 -6.85
N MET A 127 25.13 14.20 -7.65
CA MET A 127 26.30 15.02 -7.26
C MET A 127 25.92 16.34 -6.58
N TYR A 128 24.87 17.03 -7.04
CA TYR A 128 24.58 18.42 -6.67
C TYR A 128 23.27 18.62 -5.91
N SER A 129 22.55 17.57 -5.53
CA SER A 129 21.29 17.71 -4.78
C SER A 129 21.48 18.40 -3.42
N GLY A 130 20.54 19.29 -3.06
CA GLY A 130 20.62 20.10 -1.85
C GLY A 130 20.29 21.57 -2.07
N GLU A 131 20.74 22.41 -1.14
CA GLU A 131 20.58 23.86 -1.25
C GLU A 131 21.24 24.39 -2.54
N LEU A 132 20.61 25.39 -3.16
CA LEU A 132 21.14 25.98 -4.38
C LEU A 132 22.39 26.83 -4.07
N THR A 133 23.57 26.24 -4.24
CA THR A 133 24.86 26.91 -4.01
C THR A 133 25.40 27.63 -5.24
N GLN A 134 26.31 28.58 -5.04
CA GLN A 134 26.99 29.26 -6.14
C GLN A 134 27.85 28.31 -6.98
N ASP A 135 28.42 27.27 -6.37
CA ASP A 135 29.22 26.25 -7.07
C ASP A 135 28.37 25.46 -8.06
N THR A 136 27.14 25.10 -7.66
CA THR A 136 26.16 24.45 -8.55
C THR A 136 25.83 25.34 -9.75
N LYS A 137 25.61 26.65 -9.53
CA LYS A 137 25.34 27.61 -10.62
C LYS A 137 26.53 27.76 -11.56
N ASN A 138 27.74 27.82 -11.02
CA ASN A 138 28.96 27.90 -11.82
C ASN A 138 29.13 26.66 -12.71
N TYR A 139 28.89 25.46 -12.16
CA TYR A 139 28.93 24.22 -12.93
C TYR A 139 27.91 24.20 -14.07
N ILE A 140 26.67 24.63 -13.83
CA ILE A 140 25.63 24.70 -14.86
C ILE A 140 26.04 25.67 -15.97
N ASN A 141 26.57 26.84 -15.62
CA ASN A 141 27.05 27.82 -16.60
C ASN A 141 28.20 27.27 -17.45
N GLU A 142 29.15 26.55 -16.84
CA GLU A 142 30.22 25.88 -17.58
C GLU A 142 29.69 24.78 -18.50
N TRP A 143 28.75 23.97 -18.02
CA TRP A 143 28.11 22.93 -18.81
C TRP A 143 27.34 23.54 -19.99
N GLN A 144 26.66 24.67 -19.78
CA GLN A 144 25.93 25.41 -20.81
C GLN A 144 26.89 25.94 -21.87
N ASN A 145 27.98 26.58 -21.46
CA ASN A 145 28.99 27.08 -22.39
C ASN A 145 29.62 25.96 -23.23
N LYS A 146 29.90 24.79 -22.64
CA LYS A 146 30.43 23.62 -23.36
C LYS A 146 29.46 23.11 -24.44
N ILE A 147 28.16 23.13 -24.17
CA ILE A 147 27.14 22.60 -25.09
C ILE A 147 26.79 23.57 -26.21
N TRP A 148 26.72 24.87 -25.93
CA TRP A 148 26.34 25.90 -26.91
C TRP A 148 27.53 26.48 -27.70
N ASN A 149 28.77 26.38 -27.18
CA ASN A 149 29.99 26.81 -27.88
C ASN A 149 30.96 25.62 -28.09
N PRO A 150 30.62 24.65 -28.96
CA PRO A 150 31.35 23.39 -29.10
C PRO A 150 32.77 23.55 -29.66
N GLU A 151 33.09 24.67 -30.32
CA GLU A 151 34.41 24.96 -30.90
C GLU A 151 35.55 24.98 -29.86
N GLN A 152 35.23 25.14 -28.57
CA GLN A 152 36.21 25.15 -27.47
C GLN A 152 36.41 23.78 -26.79
N SER A 153 35.63 22.75 -27.14
CA SER A 153 35.65 21.43 -26.49
C SER A 153 36.07 20.31 -27.46
N ILE A 154 37.18 19.63 -27.16
CA ILE A 154 37.91 18.72 -28.07
C ILE A 154 37.25 17.32 -28.27
N HIS A 155 36.03 17.04 -27.82
CA HIS A 155 35.56 15.63 -27.76
C HIS A 155 34.74 15.12 -28.96
N THR A 156 35.00 13.84 -29.26
CA THR A 156 34.46 12.95 -30.28
C THR A 156 32.97 13.14 -30.54
N PHE A 157 32.62 13.59 -31.74
CA PHE A 157 31.26 14.01 -32.12
C PHE A 157 30.31 12.82 -32.28
N ASN A 158 29.60 12.43 -31.22
CA ASN A 158 28.43 11.55 -31.32
C ASN A 158 27.16 12.41 -31.29
N PRO A 159 26.47 12.63 -32.43
CA PRO A 159 25.35 13.56 -32.52
C PRO A 159 24.18 13.19 -31.59
N ASN A 160 23.97 11.90 -31.32
CA ASN A 160 22.89 11.44 -30.44
C ASN A 160 23.15 11.78 -28.97
N LEU A 161 24.41 11.71 -28.54
CA LEU A 161 24.81 12.07 -27.17
C LEU A 161 24.72 13.58 -26.94
N LEU A 162 25.12 14.38 -27.93
CA LEU A 162 25.02 15.84 -27.84
C LEU A 162 23.54 16.30 -27.71
N ILE A 163 22.63 15.66 -28.45
CA ILE A 163 21.19 15.93 -28.34
C ILE A 163 20.65 15.54 -26.95
N SER A 164 21.11 14.42 -26.38
CA SER A 164 20.67 14.01 -25.04
C SER A 164 21.23 14.92 -23.95
N GLU A 165 22.47 15.38 -24.06
CA GLU A 165 23.08 16.38 -23.18
C GLU A 165 22.38 17.74 -23.27
N GLN A 166 22.05 18.22 -24.47
CA GLN A 166 21.26 19.45 -24.67
C GLN A 166 19.89 19.37 -23.99
N LYS A 167 19.22 18.22 -24.09
CA LYS A 167 17.94 17.98 -23.39
C LYS A 167 18.13 17.88 -21.88
N ALA A 168 19.22 17.30 -21.42
CA ALA A 168 19.52 17.17 -19.99
C ALA A 168 19.75 18.55 -19.36
N ILE A 169 20.63 19.35 -19.96
CA ILE A 169 20.98 20.65 -19.41
C ILE A 169 19.81 21.64 -19.45
N SER A 170 18.98 21.61 -20.51
CA SER A 170 17.77 22.44 -20.56
C SER A 170 16.77 22.09 -19.46
N LYS A 171 16.60 20.80 -19.11
CA LYS A 171 15.79 20.40 -17.95
C LYS A 171 16.34 20.96 -16.64
N VAL A 172 17.67 20.92 -16.46
CA VAL A 172 18.32 21.42 -15.25
C VAL A 172 18.20 22.95 -15.14
N ILE A 173 18.48 23.68 -16.23
CA ILE A 173 18.35 25.15 -16.27
C ILE A 173 16.91 25.57 -15.96
N ASN A 174 15.92 24.97 -16.62
CA ASN A 174 14.52 25.29 -16.37
C ASN A 174 14.12 25.09 -14.89
N HIS A 175 14.64 24.04 -14.24
CA HIS A 175 14.37 23.80 -12.83
C HIS A 175 15.07 24.83 -11.94
N VAL A 176 16.31 25.20 -12.23
CA VAL A 176 17.02 26.25 -11.48
C VAL A 176 16.33 27.61 -11.64
N ASP A 177 15.94 27.97 -12.86
CA ASP A 177 15.17 29.19 -13.13
C ASP A 177 13.85 29.20 -12.34
N TYR A 178 13.18 28.06 -12.23
CA TYR A 178 11.99 27.91 -11.38
C TYR A 178 12.30 28.17 -9.90
N LEU A 179 13.38 27.59 -9.36
CA LEU A 179 13.76 27.78 -7.95
C LEU A 179 14.15 29.24 -7.64
N GLU A 180 14.77 29.94 -8.59
CA GLU A 180 15.05 31.37 -8.47
C GLU A 180 13.76 32.20 -8.46
N ASN A 181 12.85 31.93 -9.39
CA ASN A 181 11.53 32.56 -9.41
C ASN A 181 10.71 32.27 -8.14
N LEU A 182 10.85 31.08 -7.55
CA LEU A 182 10.21 30.71 -6.28
C LEU A 182 10.68 31.61 -5.12
N LYS A 183 11.98 31.92 -5.09
CA LYS A 183 12.57 32.82 -4.09
C LYS A 183 12.01 34.23 -4.24
N ASP A 184 11.94 34.74 -5.47
CA ASP A 184 11.47 36.11 -5.73
C ASP A 184 9.96 36.28 -5.49
N THR A 185 9.15 35.28 -5.87
CA THR A 185 7.68 35.38 -5.79
C THR A 185 7.11 35.00 -4.43
N LYS A 186 7.69 33.99 -3.76
CA LYS A 186 7.14 33.41 -2.52
C LYS A 186 8.07 33.55 -1.32
N GLY A 187 9.30 34.02 -1.50
CA GLY A 187 10.29 34.11 -0.43
C GLY A 187 10.68 32.74 0.14
N ILE A 188 10.53 31.67 -0.65
CA ILE A 188 10.87 30.30 -0.26
C ILE A 188 12.20 29.96 -0.94
N GLU A 189 13.17 29.48 -0.17
CA GLU A 189 14.44 28.99 -0.72
C GLU A 189 14.25 27.55 -1.20
N GLY A 190 14.05 27.39 -2.50
CA GLY A 190 13.93 26.09 -3.13
C GLY A 190 15.25 25.32 -3.13
N TRP A 191 15.16 24.00 -2.99
CA TRP A 191 16.32 23.10 -3.04
C TRP A 191 16.36 22.36 -4.37
N LEU A 192 17.56 22.04 -4.84
CA LEU A 192 17.76 21.21 -6.01
C LEU A 192 17.46 19.75 -5.64
N VAL A 193 16.23 19.32 -5.93
CA VAL A 193 15.74 17.96 -5.64
C VAL A 193 15.42 17.25 -6.94
N ASN A 194 15.82 15.98 -7.08
CA ASN A 194 15.48 15.18 -8.25
C ASN A 194 13.96 14.99 -8.33
N PRO A 195 13.25 15.55 -9.32
CA PRO A 195 11.79 15.49 -9.36
C PRO A 195 11.26 14.09 -9.66
N ARG A 196 12.09 13.19 -10.19
CA ARG A 196 11.66 11.87 -10.67
C ARG A 196 11.21 10.94 -9.54
N SER A 197 12.00 10.85 -8.46
CA SER A 197 11.69 10.01 -7.31
C SER A 197 10.32 10.38 -6.70
N TYR A 198 10.07 11.67 -6.58
CA TYR A 198 8.81 12.21 -6.07
C TYR A 198 7.67 12.13 -7.09
N ASN A 199 7.93 12.28 -8.39
CA ASN A 199 6.94 12.02 -9.44
C ASN A 199 6.46 10.57 -9.45
N HIS A 200 7.31 9.60 -9.10
CA HIS A 200 6.87 8.21 -8.94
C HIS A 200 5.94 8.00 -7.73
N LEU A 201 6.10 8.80 -6.67
CA LEU A 201 5.28 8.70 -5.46
C LEU A 201 4.00 9.56 -5.53
N PHE A 202 4.04 10.69 -6.21
CA PHE A 202 2.99 11.71 -6.20
C PHE A 202 2.43 12.04 -7.59
N GLY A 203 3.27 11.95 -8.62
CA GLY A 203 2.97 12.38 -9.99
C GLY A 203 2.24 11.32 -10.84
N ASN A 204 1.96 11.70 -12.09
CA ASN A 204 1.12 10.94 -13.00
C ASN A 204 1.85 9.75 -13.68
N ASP A 205 3.18 9.80 -13.78
CA ASP A 205 4.00 8.83 -14.52
C ASP A 205 3.91 7.41 -13.95
N TYR A 206 3.52 7.28 -12.67
CA TYR A 206 3.43 6.01 -11.95
C TYR A 206 2.03 5.73 -11.39
N TYR A 207 1.03 6.49 -11.82
CA TYR A 207 -0.35 6.41 -11.35
C TYR A 207 -0.92 4.98 -11.47
N SER A 208 -0.59 4.28 -12.55
CA SER A 208 -1.01 2.89 -12.79
C SER A 208 -0.54 1.92 -11.71
N LYS A 209 0.71 2.04 -11.23
CA LYS A 209 1.25 1.19 -10.17
C LYS A 209 0.75 1.59 -8.79
N GLN A 210 0.53 2.89 -8.53
CA GLN A 210 -0.12 3.33 -7.30
C GLN A 210 -1.51 2.71 -7.15
N ILE A 211 -2.30 2.69 -8.24
CA ILE A 211 -3.61 2.02 -8.28
C ILE A 211 -3.47 0.53 -7.93
N VAL A 212 -2.44 -0.17 -8.41
CA VAL A 212 -2.23 -1.60 -8.08
C VAL A 212 -2.05 -1.79 -6.58
N TYR A 213 -1.23 -0.96 -5.91
CA TYR A 213 -1.08 -1.01 -4.46
C TYR A 213 -2.40 -0.71 -3.72
N ASP A 214 -3.16 0.29 -4.18
CA ASP A 214 -4.46 0.65 -3.59
C ASP A 214 -5.52 -0.46 -3.76
N VAL A 215 -5.56 -1.10 -4.93
CA VAL A 215 -6.41 -2.26 -5.22
C VAL A 215 -6.03 -3.44 -4.34
N LEU A 216 -4.74 -3.73 -4.19
CA LEU A 216 -4.26 -4.78 -3.29
C LEU A 216 -4.69 -4.49 -1.84
N ALA A 217 -4.44 -3.28 -1.33
CA ALA A 217 -4.88 -2.89 0.00
C ALA A 217 -6.38 -3.17 0.20
N LEU A 218 -7.22 -2.72 -0.74
CA LEU A 218 -8.67 -2.92 -0.66
C LEU A 218 -9.10 -4.39 -0.70
N ILE A 219 -8.56 -5.18 -1.64
CA ILE A 219 -8.91 -6.59 -1.77
C ILE A 219 -8.57 -7.35 -0.49
N PHE A 220 -7.35 -7.19 0.01
CA PHE A 220 -6.91 -7.88 1.22
C PHE A 220 -7.64 -7.38 2.47
N LEU A 221 -7.99 -6.10 2.54
CA LEU A 221 -8.84 -5.54 3.58
C LEU A 221 -10.24 -6.19 3.57
N VAL A 222 -10.89 -6.31 2.40
CA VAL A 222 -12.20 -6.95 2.26
C VAL A 222 -12.15 -8.41 2.72
N PHE A 223 -11.16 -9.17 2.27
CA PHE A 223 -11.01 -10.57 2.69
C PHE A 223 -10.77 -10.70 4.19
N ALA A 224 -9.87 -9.89 4.76
CA ALA A 224 -9.54 -9.95 6.19
C ALA A 224 -10.72 -9.59 7.10
N LEU A 225 -11.56 -8.62 6.69
CA LEU A 225 -12.60 -8.06 7.55
C LEU A 225 -14.01 -8.65 7.32
N SER A 226 -14.24 -9.31 6.18
CA SER A 226 -15.57 -9.85 5.81
C SER A 226 -16.17 -10.82 6.85
N ALA A 227 -15.32 -11.53 7.59
CA ALA A 227 -15.72 -12.52 8.59
C ALA A 227 -15.90 -11.93 10.00
N VAL A 228 -15.55 -10.66 10.24
CA VAL A 228 -15.48 -10.10 11.60
C VAL A 228 -16.81 -10.19 12.35
N PHE A 229 -17.95 -9.92 11.70
CA PHE A 229 -19.28 -10.01 12.32
C PHE A 229 -20.11 -11.19 11.84
N SER A 230 -19.86 -11.65 10.61
CA SER A 230 -20.60 -12.77 10.00
C SER A 230 -20.19 -14.14 10.57
N TYR A 231 -19.05 -14.25 11.25
CA TYR A 231 -18.54 -15.51 11.79
C TYR A 231 -19.37 -16.07 12.95
N GLU A 232 -19.83 -15.23 13.87
CA GLU A 232 -20.67 -15.65 15.00
C GLU A 232 -22.05 -16.12 14.55
N GLU A 233 -22.61 -15.47 13.51
CA GLU A 233 -23.87 -15.86 12.90
C GLU A 233 -23.73 -17.18 12.15
N LYS A 234 -22.67 -17.35 11.35
CA LYS A 234 -22.38 -18.60 10.63
C LYS A 234 -22.27 -19.80 11.58
N ASN A 235 -21.74 -19.60 12.78
CA ASN A 235 -21.55 -20.66 13.77
C ASN A 235 -22.70 -20.77 14.79
N ASN A 236 -23.79 -20.00 14.64
CA ASN A 236 -24.94 -19.99 15.55
C ASN A 236 -24.60 -19.70 17.04
N VAL A 237 -23.47 -19.03 17.31
CA VAL A 237 -23.00 -18.74 18.68
C VAL A 237 -23.34 -17.33 19.15
N LYS A 238 -23.90 -16.48 18.28
CA LYS A 238 -24.22 -15.08 18.59
C LYS A 238 -25.11 -14.94 19.83
N THR A 239 -26.18 -15.73 19.94
CA THR A 239 -27.11 -15.68 21.07
C THR A 239 -26.43 -16.04 22.39
N VAL A 240 -25.60 -17.09 22.38
CA VAL A 240 -24.83 -17.54 23.56
C VAL A 240 -23.83 -16.47 24.00
N ILE A 241 -23.17 -15.82 23.04
CA ILE A 241 -22.24 -14.74 23.36
C ILE A 241 -22.98 -13.55 24.00
N HIS A 242 -24.15 -13.18 23.46
CA HIS A 242 -24.91 -12.01 23.91
C HIS A 242 -25.56 -12.17 25.30
N THR A 243 -25.65 -13.38 25.84
CA THR A 243 -26.07 -13.63 27.23
C THR A 243 -24.92 -13.51 28.23
N THR A 244 -23.66 -13.43 27.77
CA THR A 244 -22.51 -13.20 28.65
C THR A 244 -22.39 -11.73 29.07
N ALA A 245 -21.81 -11.47 30.25
CA ALA A 245 -21.71 -10.14 30.86
C ALA A 245 -21.08 -9.07 29.94
N ASN A 246 -20.15 -9.47 29.06
CA ASN A 246 -19.41 -8.57 28.16
C ASN A 246 -19.69 -8.81 26.67
N GLY A 247 -20.70 -9.61 26.32
CA GLY A 247 -20.96 -10.06 24.95
C GLY A 247 -21.55 -9.03 23.98
N ARG A 248 -21.95 -7.85 24.47
CA ARG A 248 -22.58 -6.79 23.65
C ARG A 248 -21.61 -5.66 23.33
N VAL A 249 -21.67 -4.56 24.08
CA VAL A 249 -20.91 -3.32 23.79
C VAL A 249 -19.40 -3.54 23.91
N LYS A 250 -18.94 -4.25 24.95
CA LYS A 250 -17.50 -4.50 25.14
C LYS A 250 -16.92 -5.37 24.02
N LEU A 251 -17.67 -6.38 23.58
CA LEU A 251 -17.29 -7.19 22.41
C LEU A 251 -17.29 -6.40 21.11
N PHE A 252 -18.29 -5.55 20.90
CA PHE A 252 -18.31 -4.65 19.75
C PHE A 252 -17.08 -3.75 19.71
N MET A 253 -16.73 -3.09 20.82
CA MET A 253 -15.54 -2.22 20.86
C MET A 253 -14.26 -2.99 20.61
N SER A 254 -14.15 -4.21 21.15
CA SER A 254 -13.02 -5.09 20.86
C SER A 254 -12.88 -5.39 19.38
N LYS A 255 -13.98 -5.74 18.70
CA LYS A 255 -14.01 -5.97 17.25
C LYS A 255 -13.54 -4.76 16.48
N ILE A 256 -14.05 -3.56 16.82
CA ILE A 256 -13.65 -2.32 16.16
C ILE A 256 -12.16 -2.02 16.37
N ILE A 257 -11.62 -2.20 17.58
CA ILE A 257 -10.19 -2.02 17.85
C ILE A 257 -9.37 -3.05 17.05
N SER A 258 -9.78 -4.32 17.01
CA SER A 258 -9.12 -5.34 16.19
C SER A 258 -9.14 -5.02 14.70
N VAL A 259 -10.25 -4.46 14.19
CA VAL A 259 -10.38 -4.00 12.80
C VAL A 259 -9.40 -2.86 12.52
N ILE A 260 -9.29 -1.88 13.41
CA ILE A 260 -8.34 -0.77 13.27
C ILE A 260 -6.91 -1.31 13.24
N ILE A 261 -6.54 -2.19 14.19
CA ILE A 261 -5.20 -2.79 14.25
C ILE A 261 -4.87 -3.56 12.96
N LEU A 262 -5.79 -4.41 12.48
CA LEU A 262 -5.59 -5.18 11.24
C LEU A 262 -5.50 -4.27 10.01
N THR A 263 -6.30 -3.20 9.95
CA THR A 263 -6.25 -2.21 8.88
C THR A 263 -4.90 -1.50 8.87
N THR A 264 -4.38 -1.10 10.04
CA THR A 264 -3.04 -0.51 10.16
C THR A 264 -1.93 -1.47 9.73
N ILE A 265 -2.05 -2.77 10.06
CA ILE A 265 -1.08 -3.78 9.60
C ILE A 265 -1.10 -3.91 8.07
N ILE A 266 -2.28 -4.03 7.45
CA ILE A 266 -2.41 -4.13 5.98
C ILE A 266 -1.88 -2.86 5.31
N TRP A 267 -2.26 -1.68 5.81
CA TRP A 267 -1.76 -0.39 5.33
C TRP A 267 -0.22 -0.34 5.41
N GLY A 268 0.37 -0.70 6.55
CA GLY A 268 1.81 -0.67 6.75
C GLY A 268 2.56 -1.64 5.84
N LEU A 269 2.00 -2.82 5.59
CA LEU A 269 2.59 -3.78 4.65
C LEU A 269 2.53 -3.27 3.21
N VAL A 270 1.38 -2.76 2.75
CA VAL A 270 1.19 -2.32 1.36
C VAL A 270 1.99 -1.06 1.06
N TYR A 271 1.76 0.01 1.82
CA TYR A 271 2.40 1.31 1.55
C TYR A 271 3.85 1.35 2.02
N GLY A 272 4.21 0.56 3.05
CA GLY A 272 5.60 0.32 3.38
C GLY A 272 6.35 -0.37 2.23
N ALA A 273 5.75 -1.39 1.60
CA ALA A 273 6.34 -2.03 0.42
C ALA A 273 6.46 -1.05 -0.76
N GLN A 274 5.47 -0.20 -0.99
CA GLN A 274 5.52 0.84 -2.02
C GLN A 274 6.69 1.81 -1.80
N LEU A 275 6.86 2.32 -0.57
CA LEU A 275 7.96 3.24 -0.24
C LEU A 275 9.33 2.56 -0.37
N LEU A 276 9.45 1.30 0.07
CA LEU A 276 10.68 0.53 -0.09
C LEU A 276 11.03 0.29 -1.56
N GLU A 277 10.04 0.02 -2.42
CA GLU A 277 10.24 -0.16 -3.85
C GLU A 277 10.77 1.12 -4.51
N ILE A 278 10.16 2.27 -4.19
CA ILE A 278 10.58 3.57 -4.75
C ILE A 278 11.99 3.92 -4.25
N ASN A 279 12.26 3.72 -2.97
CA ASN A 279 13.58 4.03 -2.40
C ASN A 279 14.69 3.18 -3.04
N LYS A 280 14.44 1.89 -3.29
CA LYS A 280 15.41 0.99 -3.93
C LYS A 280 15.81 1.45 -5.34
N HIS A 281 14.90 2.12 -6.06
CA HIS A 281 15.10 2.47 -7.47
C HIS A 281 15.51 3.92 -7.70
N TYR A 282 15.08 4.84 -6.84
CA TYR A 282 15.21 6.28 -7.11
C TYR A 282 15.88 7.07 -5.98
N ASN A 283 16.23 6.43 -4.84
CA ASN A 283 16.80 7.02 -3.62
C ASN A 283 16.07 8.30 -3.13
N PHE A 284 15.41 8.24 -1.97
CA PHE A 284 14.87 9.46 -1.37
C PHE A 284 15.99 10.34 -0.83
N THR A 285 16.30 11.42 -1.54
CA THR A 285 17.21 12.47 -1.08
C THR A 285 16.44 13.72 -0.67
N ASN A 286 17.04 14.50 0.22
CA ASN A 286 16.58 15.84 0.60
C ASN A 286 15.13 15.91 1.13
N LEU A 287 14.76 14.99 2.04
CA LEU A 287 13.43 14.97 2.67
C LEU A 287 13.08 16.28 3.42
N GLU A 288 14.08 17.04 3.86
CA GLU A 288 13.92 18.32 4.55
C GLU A 288 13.62 19.49 3.60
N ALA A 289 13.81 19.30 2.29
CA ALA A 289 13.56 20.34 1.30
C ALA A 289 12.09 20.79 1.34
N PRO A 290 11.81 22.09 1.10
CA PRO A 290 10.45 22.58 1.00
C PRO A 290 9.75 21.91 -0.17
N VAL A 291 8.48 21.52 0.03
CA VAL A 291 7.66 20.82 -0.98
C VAL A 291 7.59 21.56 -2.32
N GLN A 292 7.60 22.90 -2.28
CA GLN A 292 7.57 23.77 -3.45
C GLN A 292 8.85 23.74 -4.28
N SER A 293 9.92 23.09 -3.80
CA SER A 293 11.11 22.80 -4.61
C SER A 293 10.80 21.91 -5.81
N LEU A 294 9.61 21.32 -5.87
CA LEU A 294 9.12 20.54 -7.01
C LEU A 294 8.00 21.31 -7.72
N ASP A 295 8.15 21.54 -9.02
CA ASP A 295 7.24 22.35 -9.84
C ASP A 295 5.77 21.90 -9.73
N PHE A 296 5.53 20.59 -9.65
CA PHE A 296 4.16 20.05 -9.57
C PHE A 296 3.46 20.35 -8.23
N PHE A 297 4.20 20.83 -7.23
CA PHE A 297 3.68 21.29 -5.95
C PHE A 297 3.69 22.80 -5.77
N GLU A 298 3.95 23.57 -6.83
CA GLU A 298 4.00 25.03 -6.79
C GLU A 298 2.73 25.65 -6.16
N ASN A 299 1.56 25.09 -6.45
CA ASN A 299 0.25 25.58 -5.99
C ASN A 299 -0.04 25.30 -4.50
N ILE A 300 0.82 24.55 -3.81
CA ILE A 300 0.63 24.24 -2.39
C ILE A 300 1.18 25.40 -1.56
N ASN A 301 0.29 26.14 -0.89
CA ASN A 301 0.65 27.26 -0.02
C ASN A 301 1.09 26.83 1.40
N ILE A 302 1.30 25.54 1.65
CA ILE A 302 1.67 25.00 2.96
C ILE A 302 3.19 24.91 3.05
N LYS A 303 3.79 25.56 4.05
CA LYS A 303 5.20 25.38 4.38
C LYS A 303 5.38 24.03 5.06
N CYS A 304 5.73 23.01 4.29
CA CYS A 304 6.07 21.68 4.80
C CYS A 304 7.28 21.12 4.04
N SER A 305 8.00 20.20 4.68
CA SER A 305 9.07 19.47 4.03
C SER A 305 8.51 18.32 3.17
N LEU A 306 9.30 17.81 2.22
CA LEU A 306 8.94 16.66 1.42
C LEU A 306 8.65 15.42 2.28
N GLY A 307 9.43 15.22 3.35
CA GLY A 307 9.22 14.15 4.33
C GLY A 307 7.89 14.28 5.07
N ASP A 308 7.54 15.50 5.50
CA ASP A 308 6.24 15.76 6.15
C ASP A 308 5.08 15.45 5.21
N LEU A 309 5.20 15.78 3.92
CA LEU A 309 4.16 15.49 2.94
C LEU A 309 3.96 13.98 2.76
N ILE A 310 5.06 13.20 2.64
CA ILE A 310 4.99 11.73 2.59
C ILE A 310 4.26 11.18 3.83
N PHE A 311 4.62 11.68 5.01
CA PHE A 311 4.00 11.26 6.26
C PHE A 311 2.51 11.60 6.33
N ILE A 312 2.14 12.84 6.02
CA ILE A 312 0.76 13.33 6.02
C ILE A 312 -0.10 12.54 5.03
N VAL A 313 0.39 12.34 3.79
CA VAL A 313 -0.32 11.56 2.78
C VAL A 313 -0.50 10.11 3.24
N SER A 314 0.52 9.51 3.84
CA SER A 314 0.46 8.14 4.36
C SER A 314 -0.56 8.01 5.50
N LEU A 315 -0.61 8.98 6.43
CA LEU A 315 -1.62 9.03 7.49
C LEU A 315 -3.05 9.22 6.95
N LEU A 316 -3.22 10.07 5.94
CA LEU A 316 -4.53 10.28 5.32
C LEU A 316 -5.02 9.00 4.62
N ARG A 317 -4.12 8.25 3.95
CA ARG A 317 -4.43 6.92 3.41
C ARG A 317 -4.89 5.95 4.50
N LEU A 318 -4.18 5.89 5.63
CA LEU A 318 -4.59 5.03 6.76
C LEU A 318 -5.99 5.41 7.25
N PHE A 319 -6.25 6.70 7.40
CA PHE A 319 -7.53 7.21 7.86
C PHE A 319 -8.68 6.82 6.92
N VAL A 320 -8.51 6.99 5.60
CA VAL A 320 -9.49 6.58 4.60
C VAL A 320 -9.74 5.07 4.65
N LEU A 321 -8.69 4.25 4.75
CA LEU A 321 -8.83 2.80 4.87
C LEU A 321 -9.58 2.38 6.15
N ILE A 322 -9.36 3.07 7.28
CA ILE A 322 -10.13 2.83 8.50
C ILE A 322 -11.62 3.12 8.28
N LEU A 323 -11.98 4.20 7.60
CA LEU A 323 -13.38 4.52 7.31
C LEU A 323 -14.02 3.46 6.39
N ILE A 324 -13.29 3.00 5.37
CA ILE A 324 -13.71 1.89 4.50
C ILE A 324 -13.88 0.59 5.31
N SER A 325 -12.98 0.32 6.26
CA SER A 325 -13.06 -0.85 7.15
C SER A 325 -14.38 -0.88 7.95
N PHE A 326 -14.89 0.28 8.36
CA PHE A 326 -16.17 0.38 9.07
C PHE A 326 -17.37 0.07 8.16
N ILE A 327 -17.31 0.46 6.89
CA ILE A 327 -18.33 0.11 5.88
C ILE A 327 -18.35 -1.41 5.67
N ILE A 328 -17.18 -2.05 5.53
CA ILE A 328 -17.09 -3.51 5.41
C ILE A 328 -17.65 -4.19 6.66
N CYS A 329 -17.32 -3.71 7.85
CA CYS A 329 -17.88 -4.22 9.11
C CYS A 329 -19.41 -4.09 9.17
N TYR A 330 -19.96 -3.01 8.60
CA TYR A 330 -21.41 -2.82 8.53
C TYR A 330 -22.10 -3.81 7.63
N ILE A 331 -21.52 -4.08 6.46
CA ILE A 331 -22.01 -5.11 5.55
C ILE A 331 -21.90 -6.48 6.24
N SER A 332 -20.75 -6.80 6.85
CA SER A 332 -20.49 -8.05 7.57
C SER A 332 -21.48 -8.34 8.69
N ASN A 333 -22.01 -7.30 9.34
CA ASN A 333 -22.99 -7.42 10.42
C ASN A 333 -24.44 -7.60 9.92
N ARG A 334 -24.68 -7.55 8.60
CA ARG A 334 -26.02 -7.61 7.99
C ARG A 334 -26.22 -8.83 7.10
N VAL A 335 -25.15 -9.35 6.52
CA VAL A 335 -25.21 -10.43 5.55
C VAL A 335 -24.16 -11.49 5.84
N SER A 336 -24.33 -12.66 5.22
CA SER A 336 -23.35 -13.74 5.34
C SER A 336 -21.98 -13.36 4.77
N LEU A 337 -20.95 -14.13 5.14
CA LEU A 337 -19.56 -13.90 4.73
C LEU A 337 -19.40 -13.74 3.21
N ILE A 338 -19.94 -14.67 2.41
CA ILE A 338 -19.80 -14.65 0.95
C ILE A 338 -20.48 -13.40 0.36
N LYS A 339 -21.68 -13.07 0.84
CA LYS A 339 -22.39 -11.85 0.42
C LYS A 339 -21.63 -10.58 0.80
N THR A 340 -20.98 -10.57 1.96
CA THR A 340 -20.15 -9.44 2.41
C THR A 340 -19.00 -9.18 1.44
N ILE A 341 -18.30 -10.25 1.04
CA ILE A 341 -17.19 -10.16 0.07
C ILE A 341 -17.69 -9.62 -1.26
N ILE A 342 -18.75 -10.21 -1.83
CA ILE A 342 -19.30 -9.82 -3.13
C ILE A 342 -19.76 -8.35 -3.11
N ILE A 343 -20.56 -7.96 -2.11
CA ILE A 343 -21.08 -6.58 -2.00
C ILE A 343 -19.93 -5.58 -1.83
N SER A 344 -18.91 -5.91 -1.03
CA SER A 344 -17.76 -5.01 -0.82
C SER A 344 -16.94 -4.86 -2.11
N ILE A 345 -16.70 -5.94 -2.85
CA ILE A 345 -16.01 -5.89 -4.15
C ILE A 345 -16.80 -5.03 -5.15
N VAL A 346 -18.12 -5.23 -5.22
CA VAL A 346 -19.00 -4.44 -6.09
C VAL A 346 -18.96 -2.96 -5.75
N ILE A 347 -19.00 -2.61 -4.46
CA ILE A 347 -19.02 -1.20 -4.02
C ILE A 347 -17.66 -0.52 -4.23
N PHE A 348 -16.54 -1.21 -3.97
CA PHE A 348 -15.23 -0.57 -3.94
C PHE A 348 -14.42 -0.71 -5.24
N LEU A 349 -14.52 -1.83 -5.95
CA LEU A 349 -13.66 -2.11 -7.12
C LEU A 349 -14.34 -1.83 -8.45
N ILE A 350 -15.64 -2.08 -8.58
CA ILE A 350 -16.36 -1.84 -9.85
C ILE A 350 -16.37 -0.36 -10.25
N PRO A 351 -16.58 0.62 -9.34
CA PRO A 351 -16.52 2.03 -9.73
C PRO A 351 -15.18 2.43 -10.35
N GLU A 352 -14.06 1.89 -9.86
CA GLU A 352 -12.75 2.18 -10.45
C GLU A 352 -12.62 1.61 -11.85
N PHE A 353 -13.05 0.36 -12.05
CA PHE A 353 -13.05 -0.28 -13.37
C PHE A 353 -13.90 0.52 -14.39
N LEU A 354 -15.08 1.00 -13.97
CA LEU A 354 -15.95 1.83 -14.80
C LEU A 354 -15.36 3.22 -15.06
N SER A 355 -14.61 3.78 -14.12
CA SER A 355 -13.93 5.07 -14.28
C SER A 355 -12.88 5.03 -15.39
N ASN A 356 -12.21 3.88 -15.56
CA ASN A 356 -11.22 3.65 -16.62
C ASN A 356 -11.87 3.43 -18.01
N LEU A 357 -13.14 3.06 -18.06
CA LEU A 357 -13.93 2.94 -19.30
C LEU A 357 -14.51 4.29 -19.79
N THR A 358 -13.92 5.42 -19.38
CA THR A 358 -14.25 6.81 -19.78
C THR A 358 -15.60 7.37 -19.32
N ILE A 359 -16.29 6.75 -18.35
CA ILE A 359 -17.51 7.33 -17.77
C ILE A 359 -17.11 8.30 -16.62
N PRO A 360 -17.25 9.63 -16.80
CA PRO A 360 -16.64 10.62 -15.89
C PRO A 360 -17.27 10.66 -14.50
N ILE A 361 -18.52 10.21 -14.34
CA ILE A 361 -19.23 10.24 -13.04
C ILE A 361 -18.54 9.35 -11.99
N PHE A 362 -17.93 8.23 -12.42
CA PHE A 362 -17.33 7.25 -11.52
C PHE A 362 -15.98 7.70 -10.96
N ASN A 363 -15.35 8.72 -11.58
CA ASN A 363 -14.13 9.34 -11.05
C ASN A 363 -14.33 9.93 -9.65
N TYR A 364 -15.54 10.41 -9.35
CA TYR A 364 -15.85 11.04 -8.06
C TYR A 364 -16.31 10.05 -6.98
N ILE A 365 -16.71 8.83 -7.38
CA ILE A 365 -17.28 7.80 -6.50
C ILE A 365 -16.24 6.75 -6.13
N SER A 366 -15.21 6.55 -6.96
CA SER A 366 -14.20 5.52 -6.74
C SER A 366 -13.47 5.69 -5.42
N ALA A 367 -13.50 4.63 -4.59
CA ALA A 367 -12.76 4.57 -3.34
C ALA A 367 -11.24 4.60 -3.57
N ILE A 368 -10.77 4.06 -4.70
CA ILE A 368 -9.34 4.01 -5.05
C ILE A 368 -8.80 5.41 -5.31
N ARG A 369 -9.56 6.27 -6.00
CA ARG A 369 -9.17 7.67 -6.21
C ARG A 369 -9.14 8.49 -4.92
N ILE A 370 -10.01 8.17 -3.96
CA ILE A 370 -9.99 8.82 -2.64
C ILE A 370 -8.80 8.33 -1.80
N ILE A 371 -8.43 7.05 -1.92
CA ILE A 371 -7.20 6.50 -1.32
C ILE A 371 -5.96 7.12 -1.98
N ASN A 372 -5.98 7.34 -3.30
CA ASN A 372 -4.93 8.04 -4.01
C ASN A 372 -5.03 9.56 -3.79
N VAL A 373 -4.71 9.98 -2.57
CA VAL A 373 -4.65 11.36 -2.10
C VAL A 373 -3.90 12.29 -3.05
N THR A 374 -2.83 11.79 -3.68
CA THR A 374 -1.88 12.61 -4.45
C THR A 374 -2.53 13.08 -5.76
N SER A 375 -3.30 12.20 -6.41
CA SER A 375 -4.06 12.53 -7.61
C SER A 375 -5.11 13.63 -7.39
N VAL A 376 -5.70 13.70 -6.20
CA VAL A 376 -6.68 14.74 -5.84
C VAL A 376 -5.98 16.04 -5.47
N LEU A 377 -4.82 15.95 -4.81
CA LEU A 377 -4.09 17.11 -4.29
C LEU A 377 -3.46 17.96 -5.40
N LEU A 378 -3.05 17.34 -6.51
CA LEU A 378 -2.47 18.02 -7.67
C LEU A 378 -3.50 18.78 -8.54
N VAL A 379 -4.80 18.58 -8.33
CA VAL A 379 -5.85 19.32 -9.03
C VAL A 379 -5.94 20.75 -8.45
N LYS A 380 -6.28 21.73 -9.29
CA LYS A 380 -6.56 23.11 -8.83
C LYS A 380 -7.66 23.09 -7.75
N ASN A 381 -7.39 23.71 -6.59
CA ASN A 381 -8.21 23.62 -5.37
C ASN A 381 -8.34 22.20 -4.75
N GLY A 382 -7.44 21.29 -5.10
CA GLY A 382 -7.44 19.89 -4.67
C GLY A 382 -7.47 19.71 -3.15
N PHE A 383 -6.81 20.59 -2.41
CA PHE A 383 -6.83 20.56 -0.95
C PHE A 383 -8.23 20.76 -0.36
N ILE A 384 -9.03 21.70 -0.90
CA ILE A 384 -10.41 21.94 -0.46
C ILE A 384 -11.30 20.74 -0.81
N ILE A 385 -11.14 20.21 -2.04
CA ILE A 385 -11.87 19.03 -2.50
C ILE A 385 -11.59 17.83 -1.59
N MET A 386 -10.32 17.62 -1.23
CA MET A 386 -9.91 16.56 -0.32
C MET A 386 -10.54 16.70 1.07
N LEU A 387 -10.58 17.91 1.63
CA LEU A 387 -11.23 18.17 2.92
C LEU A 387 -12.73 17.84 2.88
N ILE A 388 -13.41 18.19 1.78
CA ILE A 388 -14.82 17.85 1.57
C ILE A 388 -15.01 16.32 1.53
N TYR A 389 -14.18 15.60 0.78
CA TYR A 389 -14.23 14.13 0.72
C TYR A 389 -14.03 13.48 2.08
N ILE A 390 -13.02 13.94 2.83
CA ILE A 390 -12.75 13.45 4.18
C ILE A 390 -13.94 13.73 5.10
N ALA A 391 -14.50 14.94 5.08
CA ALA A 391 -15.66 15.29 5.90
C ALA A 391 -16.86 14.38 5.61
N ILE A 392 -17.16 14.13 4.32
CA ILE A 392 -18.23 13.21 3.91
C ILE A 392 -17.96 11.79 4.41
N LEU A 393 -16.74 11.28 4.22
CA LEU A 393 -16.36 9.94 4.67
C LEU A 393 -16.41 9.80 6.19
N VAL A 394 -16.06 10.84 6.95
CA VAL A 394 -16.15 10.84 8.41
C VAL A 394 -17.60 10.76 8.86
N VAL A 395 -18.49 11.60 8.30
CA VAL A 395 -19.92 11.57 8.61
C VAL A 395 -20.50 10.19 8.28
N LEU A 396 -20.20 9.64 7.10
CA LEU A 396 -20.61 8.29 6.71
C LEU A 396 -20.05 7.23 7.68
N GLY A 397 -18.77 7.28 8.02
CA GLY A 397 -18.12 6.36 8.94
C GLY A 397 -18.76 6.37 10.34
N LEU A 398 -19.09 7.56 10.87
CA LEU A 398 -19.77 7.70 12.15
C LEU A 398 -21.20 7.15 12.11
N ILE A 399 -21.96 7.43 11.04
CA ILE A 399 -23.32 6.90 10.84
C ILE A 399 -23.27 5.36 10.77
N VAL A 400 -22.31 4.83 10.02
CA VAL A 400 -22.08 3.40 9.83
C VAL A 400 -21.72 2.73 11.16
N LEU A 401 -20.78 3.29 11.92
CA LEU A 401 -20.40 2.81 13.26
C LEU A 401 -21.57 2.85 14.25
N TYR A 402 -22.37 3.91 14.23
CA TYR A 402 -23.56 3.99 15.06
C TYR A 402 -24.57 2.90 14.69
N LYS A 403 -24.84 2.73 13.39
CA LYS A 403 -25.77 1.69 12.90
C LYS A 403 -25.24 0.27 13.17
N THR A 404 -23.94 0.01 13.04
CA THR A 404 -23.35 -1.30 13.38
C THR A 404 -23.47 -1.60 14.85
N LYS A 405 -23.09 -0.64 15.72
CA LYS A 405 -23.22 -0.77 17.17
C LYS A 405 -24.67 -1.05 17.55
N LYS A 406 -25.62 -0.27 17.01
CA LYS A 406 -27.04 -0.43 17.27
C LYS A 406 -27.55 -1.81 16.84
N ASN A 407 -27.22 -2.25 15.63
CA ASN A 407 -27.65 -3.55 15.10
C ASN A 407 -27.00 -4.72 15.87
N TRP A 408 -25.74 -4.59 16.26
CA TRP A 408 -25.06 -5.60 17.06
C TRP A 408 -25.62 -5.67 18.48
N CYS A 409 -25.81 -4.55 19.17
CA CYS A 409 -26.20 -4.55 20.58
C CYS A 409 -27.71 -4.77 20.79
N ASN A 410 -28.55 -4.30 19.88
CA ASN A 410 -30.00 -4.38 20.00
C ASN A 410 -30.55 -5.51 19.13
N ASN A 411 -30.58 -6.73 19.65
CA ASN A 411 -31.45 -7.75 19.10
C ASN A 411 -32.91 -7.40 19.45
N LYS A 412 -33.62 -6.70 18.56
CA LYS A 412 -35.06 -6.97 18.41
C LYS A 412 -35.13 -8.32 17.70
N LYS A 413 -35.78 -9.29 18.35
CA LYS A 413 -36.15 -10.61 17.82
C LYS A 413 -36.29 -10.57 16.30
N GLN A 414 -35.48 -11.34 15.57
CA GLN A 414 -35.97 -11.91 14.31
C GLN A 414 -37.24 -12.66 14.70
N LYS A 415 -38.39 -12.09 14.31
CA LYS A 415 -39.65 -12.84 14.31
C LYS A 415 -39.38 -14.08 13.47
N GLY A 416 -39.73 -15.24 14.02
CA GLY A 416 -39.65 -16.50 13.29
C GLY A 416 -40.40 -16.36 11.98
N GLU A 417 -39.74 -16.79 10.93
CA GLU A 417 -40.37 -17.36 9.75
C GLU A 417 -40.02 -18.86 9.77
#